data_AF-A0A4Q2QQ00-F1
#
_entry.id   AF-A0A4Q2QQ00-F1
#
_cell.length_a   1.000
_cell.length_b   1.000
_cell.length_c   1.000
_cell.angle_alpha   90.00
_cell.angle_beta   90.00
_cell.angle_gamma   90.00
#
_symmetry.space_group_name_H-M   'P 1'
#
loop_
_entity.id
_entity.type
_entity.pdbx_description
1 polymer ?
#
loop_
_entity_poly.entity_id
_entity_poly.type
_entity_poly.pdbx_seq_one_letter_code
_entity_poly.pdbx_strand_id
1 'polypeptide(L)'
;AQLPKISQSVDDVDFFYAPADFRETLLEKIASAKQRICIVALYLEQDDGGKGILNALYEAKRQRPELDVRVLVDWHRAQRGRIGAAASNTNADWYCRMAQENPGVDVPVYGVPINTREALGVLHFKGFIIDDSVLYSGASLNDVYLH
;
A
#
# COMPACT_ATOMS: atom_id res chain seq x y z
N ALA A 1 12.80 18.11 -28.17
CA ALA A 1 13.71 18.08 -27.01
C ALA A 1 13.76 16.65 -26.47
N GLN A 2 14.92 16.14 -26.04
CA GLN A 2 14.97 14.85 -25.33
C GLN A 2 14.49 15.04 -23.88
N LEU A 3 13.76 14.06 -23.37
CA LEU A 3 13.36 14.02 -21.96
C LEU A 3 14.60 13.74 -21.07
N PRO A 4 14.68 14.32 -19.86
CA PRO A 4 15.70 13.96 -18.89
C PRO A 4 15.60 12.47 -18.51
N LYS A 5 16.73 11.84 -18.21
CA LYS A 5 16.83 10.39 -17.91
C LYS A 5 17.69 10.16 -16.67
N ILE A 6 17.38 9.08 -15.96
CA ILE A 6 18.20 8.53 -14.86
C ILE A 6 18.88 7.27 -15.41
N SER A 7 20.19 7.11 -15.15
CA SER A 7 20.91 5.90 -15.55
C SER A 7 20.49 4.72 -14.68
N GLN A 8 20.30 3.54 -15.28
CA GLN A 8 19.91 2.31 -14.61
C GLN A 8 20.74 1.14 -15.13
N SER A 9 21.10 0.19 -14.27
CA SER A 9 21.62 -1.12 -14.71
C SER A 9 20.46 -2.04 -15.05
N VAL A 10 20.67 -2.96 -15.99
CA VAL A 10 19.73 -4.05 -16.24
C VAL A 10 19.68 -4.99 -15.04
N ASP A 11 20.81 -5.15 -14.33
CA ASP A 11 20.92 -5.99 -13.14
C ASP A 11 20.11 -5.44 -11.94
N ASP A 12 19.65 -4.20 -12.00
CA ASP A 12 18.83 -3.55 -10.96
C ASP A 12 17.32 -3.67 -11.24
N VAL A 13 16.92 -4.41 -12.29
CA VAL A 13 15.52 -4.50 -12.75
C VAL A 13 15.06 -5.95 -12.89
N ASP A 14 14.12 -6.33 -12.03
CA ASP A 14 13.44 -7.63 -12.09
C ASP A 14 11.98 -7.49 -12.55
N PHE A 15 11.50 -8.52 -13.25
CA PHE A 15 10.11 -8.62 -13.70
C PHE A 15 9.40 -9.77 -12.98
N PHE A 16 8.33 -9.45 -12.27
CA PHE A 16 7.42 -10.45 -11.69
C PHE A 16 6.30 -10.75 -12.66
N TYR A 17 6.08 -12.03 -12.96
CA TYR A 17 5.08 -12.47 -13.93
C TYR A 17 3.86 -13.12 -13.28
N ALA A 18 3.92 -13.43 -11.98
CA ALA A 18 2.79 -13.92 -11.20
C ALA A 18 2.43 -12.97 -10.03
N PRO A 19 1.13 -12.86 -9.67
CA PRO A 19 0.70 -12.12 -8.48
C PRO A 19 1.36 -12.61 -7.18
N ALA A 20 1.56 -13.92 -7.05
CA ALA A 20 2.23 -14.54 -5.90
C ALA A 20 3.66 -14.01 -5.72
N ASP A 21 4.47 -13.98 -6.80
CA ASP A 21 5.85 -13.48 -6.75
C ASP A 21 5.89 -12.02 -6.26
N PHE A 22 4.96 -11.19 -6.75
CA PHE A 22 4.84 -9.80 -6.33
C PHE A 22 4.49 -9.68 -4.84
N ARG A 23 3.52 -10.47 -4.37
CA ARG A 23 3.11 -10.48 -2.96
C ARG A 23 4.25 -10.92 -2.05
N GLU A 24 4.90 -12.04 -2.37
CA GLU A 24 6.00 -12.60 -1.57
C GLU A 24 7.14 -11.60 -1.47
N THR A 25 7.57 -11.05 -2.61
CA THR A 25 8.62 -10.02 -2.64
C THR A 25 8.22 -8.78 -1.83
N LEU A 26 6.97 -8.31 -1.95
CA LEU A 26 6.49 -7.15 -1.19
C LEU A 26 6.56 -7.40 0.33
N LEU A 27 6.12 -8.57 0.79
CA LEU A 27 6.18 -8.97 2.19
C LEU A 27 7.62 -9.08 2.71
N GLU A 28 8.51 -9.70 1.93
CA GLU A 28 9.93 -9.82 2.26
C GLU A 28 10.61 -8.46 2.38
N LYS A 29 10.32 -7.54 1.45
CA LYS A 29 10.85 -6.17 1.47
C LYS A 29 10.31 -5.40 2.69
N ILE A 30 9.01 -5.50 3.01
CA ILE A 30 8.44 -4.89 4.21
C ILE A 30 9.14 -5.41 5.48
N ALA A 31 9.31 -6.73 5.61
CA ALA A 31 9.91 -7.33 6.80
C ALA A 31 11.39 -6.90 6.99
N SER A 32 12.13 -6.74 5.88
CA SER A 32 13.55 -6.38 5.89
C SER A 32 13.83 -4.86 5.92
N ALA A 33 12.81 -4.02 5.73
CA ALA A 33 12.93 -2.56 5.65
C ALA A 33 13.56 -1.94 6.91
N LYS A 34 14.49 -1.00 6.72
CA LYS A 34 15.25 -0.38 7.82
C LYS A 34 15.00 1.11 7.99
N GLN A 35 14.64 1.82 6.93
CA GLN A 35 14.54 3.29 6.96
C GLN A 35 13.15 3.78 6.59
N ARG A 36 12.59 3.30 5.48
CA ARG A 36 11.32 3.82 4.95
C ARG A 36 10.49 2.78 4.21
N ILE A 37 9.18 2.90 4.37
CA ILE A 37 8.17 2.24 3.58
C ILE A 37 7.14 3.29 3.15
N CYS A 38 6.99 3.51 1.84
CA CYS A 38 5.92 4.30 1.28
C CYS A 38 5.12 3.44 0.30
N ILE A 39 3.84 3.22 0.61
CA ILE A 39 2.92 2.44 -0.21
C ILE A 39 1.91 3.39 -0.83
N VAL A 40 1.80 3.37 -2.16
CA VAL A 40 0.73 4.07 -2.87
C VAL A 40 -0.08 3.07 -3.69
N ALA A 41 -1.35 2.91 -3.34
CA ALA A 41 -2.30 2.04 -4.04
C ALA A 41 -3.66 2.75 -4.16
N LEU A 42 -4.53 2.28 -5.07
CA LEU A 42 -5.88 2.85 -5.16
C LEU A 42 -6.68 2.59 -3.87
N TYR A 43 -6.58 1.37 -3.33
CA TYR A 43 -7.14 0.98 -2.04
C TYR A 43 -6.34 -0.17 -1.41
N LEU A 44 -6.45 -0.31 -0.10
CA LEU A 44 -5.99 -1.43 0.72
C LEU A 44 -7.23 -2.07 1.33
N GLU A 45 -7.58 -3.27 0.88
CA GLU A 45 -8.86 -3.89 1.20
C GLU A 45 -8.80 -4.64 2.53
N GLN A 46 -9.90 -4.63 3.29
CA GLN A 46 -10.07 -5.50 4.46
C GLN A 46 -10.40 -6.95 4.05
N ASP A 47 -9.49 -7.59 3.33
CA ASP A 47 -9.50 -9.02 3.00
C ASP A 47 -8.17 -9.66 3.41
N ASP A 48 -7.92 -10.92 3.06
CA ASP A 48 -6.76 -11.63 3.61
C ASP A 48 -5.43 -11.13 3.02
N GLY A 49 -5.42 -10.77 1.74
CA GLY A 49 -4.30 -10.12 1.07
C GLY A 49 -3.99 -8.77 1.70
N GLY A 50 -4.99 -7.89 1.86
CA GLY A 50 -4.78 -6.57 2.46
C GLY A 50 -4.42 -6.63 3.95
N LYS A 51 -5.05 -7.52 4.74
CA LYS A 51 -4.65 -7.78 6.13
C LYS A 51 -3.20 -8.25 6.21
N GLY A 52 -2.78 -9.14 5.31
CA GLY A 52 -1.40 -9.62 5.25
C GLY A 52 -0.39 -8.48 5.13
N ILE A 53 -0.64 -7.54 4.22
CA ILE A 53 0.21 -6.36 4.05
C ILE A 53 0.16 -5.44 5.27
N LEU A 54 -1.03 -5.07 5.76
CA LEU A 54 -1.13 -4.14 6.88
C LEU A 54 -0.50 -4.70 8.16
N ASN A 55 -0.70 -5.99 8.44
CA ASN A 55 -0.06 -6.67 9.57
C ASN A 55 1.46 -6.68 9.44
N ALA A 56 2.01 -6.92 8.24
CA ALA A 56 3.44 -6.87 8.00
C ALA A 56 4.03 -5.47 8.27
N LEU A 57 3.29 -4.40 7.94
CA LEU A 57 3.71 -3.03 8.26
C LEU A 57 3.76 -2.77 9.76
N TYR A 58 2.73 -3.18 10.51
CA TYR A 58 2.72 -3.07 11.96
C TYR A 58 3.85 -3.87 12.59
N GLU A 59 4.11 -5.09 12.12
CA GLU A 59 5.20 -5.92 12.62
C GLU A 59 6.58 -5.29 12.34
N ALA A 60 6.81 -4.80 11.12
CA ALA A 60 8.05 -4.10 10.77
C ALA A 60 8.28 -2.87 11.64
N LYS A 61 7.23 -2.06 11.88
CA LYS A 61 7.28 -0.87 12.74
C LYS A 61 7.48 -1.22 14.22
N ARG A 62 6.95 -2.35 14.71
CA ARG A 62 7.22 -2.86 16.07
C ARG A 62 8.68 -3.26 16.25
N GLN A 63 9.24 -3.93 15.26
CA GLN A 63 10.66 -4.35 15.27
C GLN A 63 11.61 -3.16 15.15
N ARG A 64 11.21 -2.11 14.41
CA ARG A 64 12.00 -0.92 14.13
C ARG A 64 11.15 0.34 14.34
N PRO A 65 11.04 0.83 15.60
CA PRO A 65 10.22 2.00 15.92
C PRO A 65 10.59 3.27 15.11
N GLU A 66 11.84 3.38 14.66
CA GLU A 66 12.37 4.46 13.83
C GLU A 66 11.95 4.42 12.35
N LEU A 67 11.42 3.30 11.86
CA LEU A 67 11.03 3.09 10.46
C LEU A 67 9.94 4.09 10.01
N ASP A 68 10.17 4.92 8.98
CA ASP A 68 9.13 5.82 8.45
C ASP A 68 8.15 5.02 7.59
N VAL A 69 6.90 4.87 8.03
CA VAL A 69 5.87 4.10 7.30
C VAL A 69 4.76 5.05 6.87
N ARG A 70 4.42 5.04 5.59
CA ARG A 70 3.31 5.82 5.03
C ARG A 70 2.52 4.99 4.03
N VAL A 71 1.22 4.93 4.23
CA VAL A 71 0.30 4.29 3.27
C VAL A 71 -0.62 5.36 2.69
N LEU A 72 -0.66 5.49 1.38
CA LEU A 72 -1.50 6.45 0.66
C LEU A 72 -2.52 5.67 -0.17
N VAL A 73 -3.80 5.97 0.08
CA VAL A 73 -4.95 5.37 -0.62
C VAL A 73 -5.88 6.46 -1.14
N ASP A 74 -6.78 6.13 -2.06
CA ASP A 74 -7.80 7.08 -2.50
C ASP A 74 -8.78 7.41 -1.36
N TRP A 75 -9.01 8.70 -1.13
CA TRP A 75 -9.89 9.18 -0.06
C TRP A 75 -11.32 8.64 -0.19
N HIS A 76 -11.93 8.77 -1.37
CA HIS A 76 -13.32 8.37 -1.58
C HIS A 76 -13.46 6.85 -1.55
N ARG A 77 -12.51 6.14 -2.18
CA ARG A 77 -12.55 4.68 -2.28
C ARG A 77 -12.41 3.99 -0.93
N ALA A 78 -11.61 4.55 -0.02
CA ALA A 78 -11.43 4.01 1.32
C ALA A 78 -12.68 4.14 2.21
N GLN A 79 -13.56 5.11 1.93
CA GLN A 79 -14.71 5.48 2.77
C GLN A 79 -16.04 4.87 2.30
N ARG A 80 -16.02 3.90 1.39
CA ARG A 80 -17.22 3.21 0.94
C ARG A 80 -17.00 1.71 0.76
N GLY A 81 -18.06 0.95 1.00
CA GLY A 81 -18.09 -0.46 0.65
C GLY A 81 -17.98 -0.69 -0.86
N ARG A 82 -17.76 -1.96 -1.23
CA ARG A 82 -17.94 -2.40 -2.63
C ARG A 82 -19.38 -2.11 -3.07
N ILE A 83 -19.58 -1.88 -4.36
CA ILE A 83 -20.92 -1.60 -4.90
C ILE A 83 -21.83 -2.78 -4.54
N GLY A 84 -22.95 -2.49 -3.86
CA GLY A 84 -23.90 -3.51 -3.39
C GLY A 84 -23.61 -4.08 -1.99
N ALA A 85 -22.49 -3.73 -1.34
CA ALA A 85 -22.23 -4.06 0.06
C ALA A 85 -22.81 -2.99 0.99
N ALA A 86 -23.16 -3.37 2.22
CA ALA A 86 -23.58 -2.43 3.25
C ALA A 86 -22.48 -1.39 3.51
N ALA A 87 -22.86 -0.12 3.73
CA ALA A 87 -21.92 0.98 3.96
C ALA A 87 -21.22 0.93 5.33
N SER A 88 -21.57 -0.03 6.17
CA SER A 88 -20.93 -0.27 7.46
C SER A 88 -19.60 -1.00 7.27
N ASN A 89 -18.56 -0.59 8.01
CA ASN A 89 -17.24 -1.23 8.04
C ASN A 89 -16.47 -1.07 6.71
N THR A 90 -16.21 0.18 6.36
CA THR A 90 -15.36 0.58 5.23
C THR A 90 -13.88 0.28 5.52
N ASN A 91 -13.02 0.40 4.50
CA ASN A 91 -11.57 0.24 4.72
C ASN A 91 -11.04 1.32 5.67
N ALA A 92 -11.56 2.55 5.62
CA ALA A 92 -11.22 3.60 6.58
C ALA A 92 -11.59 3.23 8.02
N ASP A 93 -12.77 2.65 8.25
CA ASP A 93 -13.18 2.16 9.57
C ASP A 93 -12.23 1.06 10.06
N TRP A 94 -11.83 0.17 9.15
CA TRP A 94 -10.86 -0.88 9.44
C TRP A 94 -9.47 -0.31 9.81
N TYR A 95 -8.94 0.66 9.06
CA TYR A 95 -7.65 1.29 9.39
C TYR A 95 -7.69 1.93 10.79
N CYS A 96 -8.80 2.61 11.13
CA CYS A 96 -9.01 3.18 12.46
C CYS A 96 -8.99 2.11 13.56
N ARG A 97 -9.68 0.97 13.34
CA ARG A 97 -9.65 -0.16 14.29
C ARG A 97 -8.25 -0.73 14.45
N MET A 98 -7.52 -0.93 13.36
CA MET A 98 -6.14 -1.41 13.40
C MET A 98 -5.22 -0.48 14.22
N ALA A 99 -5.37 0.83 14.06
CA ALA A 99 -4.62 1.80 14.87
C ALA A 99 -4.98 1.72 16.36
N GLN A 100 -6.26 1.56 16.69
CA GLN A 100 -6.73 1.40 18.08
C GLN A 100 -6.23 0.10 18.72
N GLU A 101 -6.17 -0.99 17.95
CA GLU A 101 -5.68 -2.30 18.39
C GLU A 101 -4.14 -2.35 18.54
N ASN A 102 -3.41 -1.38 17.98
CA ASN A 102 -1.95 -1.30 18.00
C ASN A 102 -1.45 0.02 18.64
N PRO A 103 -1.79 0.31 19.91
CA PRO A 103 -1.39 1.56 20.55
C PRO A 103 0.13 1.69 20.63
N GLY A 104 0.64 2.87 20.29
CA GLY A 104 2.09 3.16 20.31
C GLY A 104 2.87 2.69 19.08
N VAL A 105 2.21 2.06 18.10
CA VAL A 105 2.82 1.66 16.82
C VAL A 105 2.20 2.49 15.69
N ASP A 106 2.95 3.47 15.18
CA ASP A 106 2.43 4.42 14.19
C ASP A 106 2.57 3.90 12.75
N VAL A 107 1.45 3.50 12.15
CA VAL A 107 1.31 3.10 10.75
C VAL A 107 0.19 3.93 10.11
N PRO A 108 0.45 5.19 9.75
CA PRO A 108 -0.59 6.08 9.26
C PRO A 108 -1.03 5.71 7.84
N VAL A 109 -2.36 5.67 7.65
CA VAL A 109 -3.01 5.54 6.34
C VAL A 109 -3.65 6.87 5.96
N TYR A 110 -3.14 7.49 4.89
CA TYR A 110 -3.59 8.77 4.38
C TYR A 110 -4.55 8.57 3.20
N GLY A 111 -5.76 9.11 3.32
CA GLY A 111 -6.67 9.24 2.19
C GLY A 111 -6.31 10.48 1.36
N VAL A 112 -6.03 10.28 0.07
CA VAL A 112 -5.67 11.35 -0.87
C VAL A 112 -6.90 11.74 -1.70
N PRO A 113 -7.45 12.97 -1.54
CA PRO A 113 -8.59 13.42 -2.32
C PRO A 113 -8.13 14.03 -3.66
N ILE A 114 -8.03 13.22 -4.71
CA ILE A 114 -7.65 13.71 -6.06
C ILE A 114 -8.66 14.71 -6.62
N ASN A 115 -9.94 14.55 -6.27
CA ASN A 115 -10.99 15.49 -6.60
C ASN A 115 -12.03 15.55 -5.47
N THR A 116 -12.90 16.54 -5.51
CA THR A 116 -14.05 16.68 -4.59
C THR A 116 -15.06 15.55 -4.73
N ARG A 117 -15.08 14.84 -5.89
CA ARG A 117 -15.94 13.69 -6.17
C ARG A 117 -15.15 12.59 -6.85
N GLU A 118 -15.33 11.35 -6.39
CA GLU A 118 -14.68 10.14 -6.96
C GLU A 118 -14.87 10.03 -8.48
N ALA A 119 -16.08 10.30 -8.98
CA ALA A 119 -16.41 10.21 -10.40
C ALA A 119 -15.60 11.16 -11.31
N LEU A 120 -14.97 12.17 -10.72
CA LEU A 120 -14.17 13.18 -11.43
C LEU A 120 -12.65 12.99 -11.23
N GLY A 121 -12.24 11.99 -10.44
CA GLY A 121 -10.82 11.70 -10.23
C GLY A 121 -10.58 10.83 -9.00
N VAL A 122 -9.67 9.87 -9.17
CA VAL A 122 -9.21 8.95 -8.11
C VAL A 122 -7.70 8.82 -8.11
N LEU A 123 -7.13 8.42 -6.97
CA LEU A 123 -5.69 8.14 -6.85
C LEU A 123 -5.31 6.93 -7.71
N HIS A 124 -4.72 7.20 -8.87
CA HIS A 124 -4.22 6.15 -9.77
C HIS A 124 -2.69 6.05 -9.81
N PHE A 125 -1.97 6.83 -9.01
CA PHE A 125 -0.52 6.66 -8.82
C PHE A 125 -0.23 5.28 -8.23
N LYS A 126 0.91 4.70 -8.62
CA LYS A 126 1.33 3.35 -8.23
C LYS A 126 2.81 3.39 -7.85
N GLY A 127 3.17 2.64 -6.82
CA GLY A 127 4.55 2.47 -6.41
C GLY A 127 4.64 2.13 -4.93
N PHE A 128 5.55 1.22 -4.63
CA PHE A 128 5.90 0.82 -3.28
C PHE A 128 7.40 1.10 -3.14
N ILE A 129 7.76 2.10 -2.34
CA ILE A 129 9.14 2.47 -2.07
C ILE A 129 9.50 1.84 -0.74
N ILE A 130 10.46 0.93 -0.76
CA ILE A 130 10.94 0.24 0.44
C ILE A 130 12.45 0.39 0.46
N ASP A 131 12.93 1.24 1.37
CA ASP A 131 14.31 1.71 1.41
C ASP A 131 14.78 2.21 0.03
N ASP A 132 15.69 1.47 -0.61
CA ASP A 132 16.27 1.80 -1.93
C ASP A 132 15.64 1.01 -3.08
N SER A 133 14.62 0.21 -2.81
CA SER A 133 13.87 -0.56 -3.80
C SER A 133 12.57 0.14 -4.18
N VAL A 134 12.20 0.07 -5.47
CA VAL A 134 10.88 0.44 -5.97
C VAL A 134 10.23 -0.80 -6.55
N LEU A 135 9.10 -1.22 -5.99
CA LEU A 135 8.21 -2.16 -6.64
C LEU A 135 7.13 -1.36 -7.36
N TYR A 136 6.85 -1.71 -8.61
CA TYR A 136 5.87 -1.00 -9.43
C TYR A 136 4.87 -1.99 -10.03
N SER A 137 3.59 -1.81 -9.71
CA SER A 137 2.51 -2.66 -10.20
C SER A 137 1.19 -1.87 -10.28
N GLY A 138 0.33 -2.24 -11.23
CA GLY A 138 -1.05 -1.72 -11.30
C GLY A 138 -1.97 -2.29 -10.23
N ALA A 139 -1.54 -3.34 -9.52
CA ALA A 139 -2.30 -4.01 -8.47
C ALA A 139 -2.72 -3.05 -7.35
N SER A 140 -3.95 -3.24 -6.86
CA SER A 140 -4.34 -2.77 -5.53
C SER A 140 -4.07 -3.87 -4.51
N LEU A 141 -4.15 -3.58 -3.21
CA LEU A 141 -3.81 -4.56 -2.17
C LEU A 141 -5.08 -5.29 -1.70
N ASN A 142 -5.38 -6.43 -2.33
CA ASN A 142 -6.54 -7.27 -2.07
C ASN A 142 -6.30 -8.74 -2.50
N ASP A 143 -7.23 -9.64 -2.23
CA ASP A 143 -7.11 -11.07 -2.56
C ASP A 143 -6.97 -11.34 -4.07
N VAL A 144 -7.63 -10.53 -4.92
CA VAL A 144 -7.59 -10.72 -6.37
C VAL A 144 -6.19 -10.45 -6.93
N TYR A 145 -5.45 -9.52 -6.35
CA TYR A 145 -4.11 -9.14 -6.81
C TYR A 145 -2.98 -9.75 -5.99
N LEU A 146 -3.27 -10.42 -4.88
CA LEU A 146 -2.29 -10.99 -3.95
C LEU A 146 -2.55 -12.50 -3.71
N HIS A 147 -2.98 -13.23 -4.74
CA HIS A 147 -3.15 -14.69 -4.71
C HIS A 147 -1.91 -15.45 -5.18
#